data_AF-A0A554VA44-F1
#
_entry.id   AF-A0A554VA44-F1
#
_cell.length_a   1.000
_cell.length_b   1.000
_cell.length_c   1.000
_cell.angle_alpha   90.00
_cell.angle_beta   90.00
_cell.angle_gamma   90.00
#
_symmetry.space_group_name_H-M   'P 1'
#
loop_
_entity.id
_entity.type
_entity.pdbx_description
1 polymer ?
#
loop_
_entity_poly.entity_id
_entity_poly.type
_entity_poly.pdbx_seq_one_letter_code
_entity_poly.pdbx_strand_id
1 'polypeptide(L)'
;MRQLDKEGNPIPFSMEVRTWNNQNKMGGKLKVYENAVLCMPKEKEKVRDWAKVLSVKTQEVKRKNPNHFKNYTRNIELSTGEVKKINILLITKFNGLEVVY
;
A
#
# COMPACT_ATOMS: atom_id res chain seq x y z
N MET A 1 7.49 -7.94 2.83
CA MET A 1 8.89 -7.55 3.11
C MET A 1 8.84 -6.17 3.73
N ARG A 2 9.52 -5.93 4.86
CA ARG A 2 9.60 -4.57 5.41
C ARG A 2 10.61 -3.79 4.57
N GLN A 3 10.25 -2.59 4.12
CA GLN A 3 11.17 -1.65 3.47
C GLN A 3 11.84 -0.78 4.53
N LEU A 4 12.69 -1.43 5.32
CA LEU A 4 13.53 -0.77 6.30
C LEU A 4 14.97 -0.82 5.83
N ASP A 5 15.76 0.18 6.20
CA ASP A 5 17.21 0.17 6.01
C ASP A 5 17.88 -0.81 6.99
N LYS A 6 19.22 -0.82 6.99
CA LYS A 6 20.03 -1.66 7.88
C LYS A 6 19.86 -1.30 9.37
N GLU A 7 19.40 -0.09 9.65
CA GLU A 7 19.22 0.47 10.99
C GLU A 7 17.77 0.29 11.49
N GLY A 8 16.87 -0.19 10.64
CA GLY A 8 15.46 -0.39 10.96
C GLY A 8 14.59 0.85 10.72
N ASN A 9 15.11 1.89 10.08
CA ASN A 9 14.35 3.08 9.70
C ASN A 9 13.62 2.87 8.38
N PRO A 10 12.45 3.50 8.19
CA PRO A 10 11.74 3.45 6.92
C PRO A 10 12.53 4.14 5.80
N ILE A 11 12.53 3.53 4.62
CA ILE A 11 13.19 4.09 3.43
C ILE A 11 12.26 5.16 2.82
N PRO A 12 12.69 6.44 2.76
CA PRO A 12 11.91 7.49 2.11
C PRO A 12 11.92 7.31 0.59
N PHE A 13 10.84 7.72 -0.07
CA PHE A 13 10.70 7.69 -1.52
C PHE A 13 9.96 8.92 -2.03
N SER A 14 10.18 9.21 -3.31
CA SER A 14 9.44 10.24 -4.03
C SER A 14 8.44 9.61 -4.99
N MET A 15 7.28 10.24 -5.17
CA MET A 15 6.30 9.82 -6.16
C MET A 15 5.42 10.98 -6.63
N GLU A 16 4.86 10.80 -7.81
CA GLU A 16 3.82 11.67 -8.36
C GLU A 16 2.56 10.85 -8.59
N VAL A 17 1.42 11.36 -8.14
CA VAL A 17 0.13 10.67 -8.20
C VAL A 17 -0.94 11.61 -8.71
N ARG A 18 -1.74 11.16 -9.68
CA ARG A 18 -2.94 11.90 -10.11
C ARG A 18 -4.15 11.54 -9.27
N THR A 19 -5.00 12.50 -8.97
CA THR A 19 -6.33 12.20 -8.41
C THR A 19 -7.25 11.69 -9.52
N TRP A 20 -8.20 10.80 -9.20
CA TRP A 20 -9.25 10.45 -10.15
C TRP A 20 -10.28 11.57 -10.27
N ASN A 21 -10.56 12.05 -11.49
CA ASN A 21 -11.68 12.93 -11.75
C ASN A 21 -12.88 12.11 -12.25
N ASN A 22 -13.93 12.03 -11.43
CA ASN A 22 -15.08 11.20 -11.75
C ASN A 22 -15.99 11.78 -12.85
N GLN A 23 -15.95 13.09 -13.10
CA GLN A 23 -16.78 13.76 -14.10
C GLN A 23 -16.32 13.43 -15.52
N ASN A 24 -15.03 13.61 -15.80
CA ASN A 24 -14.46 13.38 -17.12
C ASN A 24 -13.78 12.01 -17.27
N LYS A 25 -13.72 11.20 -16.21
CA LYS A 25 -13.06 9.88 -16.19
C LYS A 25 -11.57 9.95 -16.55
N MET A 26 -10.91 11.06 -16.23
CA MET A 26 -9.48 11.28 -16.49
C MET A 26 -8.70 11.48 -15.19
N GLY A 27 -7.37 11.48 -15.31
CA GLY A 27 -6.49 11.95 -14.25
C GLY A 27 -6.68 13.44 -14.00
N GLY A 28 -7.13 13.78 -12.80
CA GLY A 28 -7.26 15.14 -12.27
C GLY A 28 -5.93 15.71 -11.77
N LYS A 29 -5.97 16.40 -10.62
CA LYS A 29 -4.83 17.12 -10.05
C LYS A 29 -3.63 16.21 -9.79
N LEU A 30 -2.45 16.66 -10.20
CA LEU A 30 -1.17 16.06 -9.85
C LEU A 30 -0.80 16.39 -8.40
N LYS A 31 -0.42 15.37 -7.64
CA LYS A 31 0.12 15.48 -6.28
C LYS A 31 1.53 14.94 -6.28
N VAL A 32 2.46 15.75 -5.83
CA VAL A 32 3.88 15.39 -5.73
C VAL A 32 4.21 15.15 -4.27
N TYR A 33 4.93 14.08 -4.00
CA TYR A 33 5.40 13.69 -2.69
C TYR A 33 6.90 13.37 -2.79
N GLU A 34 7.76 14.12 -2.12
CA GLU A 34 9.22 13.98 -2.31
C GLU A 34 9.88 13.09 -1.25
N ASN A 35 9.44 13.18 0.01
CA ASN A 35 10.02 12.45 1.14
C ASN A 35 8.91 11.69 1.89
N ALA A 36 8.21 10.80 1.19
CA ALA A 36 7.16 9.98 1.78
C ALA A 36 7.69 8.64 2.28
N VAL A 37 7.06 8.11 3.32
CA VAL A 37 7.37 6.81 3.92
C VAL A 37 6.16 5.89 3.85
N LEU A 38 6.38 4.59 3.64
CA LEU A 38 5.31 3.60 3.64
C LEU A 38 4.85 3.28 5.07
N CYS A 39 3.57 3.50 5.38
CA CYS A 39 3.02 3.11 6.68
C CYS A 39 2.92 1.57 6.77
N MET A 40 3.63 0.98 7.74
CA MET A 40 3.55 -0.45 8.02
C MET A 40 2.73 -0.71 9.28
N PRO A 41 1.89 -1.76 9.31
CA PRO A 41 1.20 -2.13 10.53
C PRO A 41 2.22 -2.58 11.58
N LYS A 42 2.11 -2.05 12.80
CA LYS A 42 2.82 -2.59 13.97
C LYS A 42 2.39 -4.05 14.14
N GLU A 43 3.35 -4.96 14.30
CA GLU A 43 3.03 -6.36 14.55
C GLU A 43 2.19 -6.47 15.82
N LYS A 44 0.99 -7.02 15.69
CA LYS A 44 0.30 -7.62 16.83
C LYS A 44 0.95 -8.98 17.04
N GLU A 45 1.27 -9.33 18.28
CA GLU A 45 1.68 -10.69 18.62
C GLU A 45 0.70 -11.67 17.99
N LYS A 46 1.21 -12.51 17.09
CA LYS A 46 0.40 -13.56 16.48
C LYS A 46 0.15 -14.61 17.55
N VAL A 47 -0.97 -14.48 18.25
CA VAL A 47 -1.56 -15.60 18.98
C VAL A 47 -1.86 -16.67 17.94
N ARG A 48 -1.00 -17.70 17.87
CA ARG A 48 -1.29 -18.85 17.03
C ARG A 48 -2.49 -19.53 17.68
N ASP A 49 -3.50 -19.82 16.89
CA ASP A 49 -4.73 -20.43 17.38
C ASP A 49 -4.66 -21.90 16.92
N TRP A 50 -3.99 -22.75 17.71
CA TRP A 50 -3.65 -24.14 17.32
C TRP A 50 -4.90 -24.97 16.96
N ALA A 51 -6.07 -24.61 17.48
CA ALA A 51 -7.36 -25.23 17.15
C ALA A 51 -7.80 -25.02 15.68
N LYS A 52 -7.43 -23.89 15.06
CA LYS A 52 -7.73 -23.62 13.63
C LYS A 52 -6.81 -24.37 12.67
N VAL A 53 -5.62 -24.76 13.11
CA VAL A 53 -4.64 -25.49 12.28
C VAL A 53 -5.03 -26.97 12.16
N LEU A 54 -5.59 -27.56 13.22
CA LEU A 54 -6.00 -28.96 13.27
C LEU A 54 -7.29 -29.28 12.48
N SER A 55 -8.15 -28.29 12.22
CA SER A 55 -9.44 -28.47 11.53
C SER A 55 -9.38 -28.36 9.99
N VAL A 56 -8.19 -28.23 9.40
CA VAL A 56 -7.98 -27.93 7.97
C VAL A 56 -8.17 -29.14 7.04
N LYS A 57 -8.32 -30.37 7.57
CA LYS A 57 -8.35 -31.60 6.74
C LYS A 57 -9.56 -31.73 5.78
N THR A 58 -10.61 -30.92 5.92
CA THR A 58 -11.83 -31.04 5.08
C THR A 58 -12.41 -29.67 4.71
N GLN A 59 -11.66 -28.83 3.99
CA GLN A 59 -12.22 -27.62 3.40
C GLN A 59 -12.25 -27.71 1.88
N GLU A 60 -13.45 -27.62 1.30
CA GLU A 60 -13.65 -27.35 -0.13
C GLU A 60 -12.82 -26.12 -0.54
N VAL A 61 -12.24 -26.15 -1.74
CA VAL A 61 -11.42 -25.06 -2.29
C VAL A 61 -12.31 -23.84 -2.55
N LYS A 62 -12.59 -23.06 -1.52
CA LYS A 62 -13.30 -21.79 -1.66
C LYS A 62 -12.37 -20.79 -2.35
N ARG A 63 -12.84 -20.22 -3.46
CA ARG A 63 -12.13 -19.16 -4.19
C ARG A 63 -11.84 -17.99 -3.25
N LYS A 64 -10.56 -17.66 -3.08
CA LYS A 64 -10.11 -16.58 -2.18
C LYS A 64 -10.68 -15.24 -2.63
N ASN A 65 -11.26 -14.47 -1.71
CA ASN A 65 -11.68 -13.10 -1.99
C ASN A 65 -10.43 -12.25 -2.39
N PRO A 66 -10.37 -11.71 -3.63
CA PRO A 66 -9.20 -11.01 -4.12
C PRO A 66 -8.93 -9.67 -3.41
N ASN A 67 -9.92 -9.06 -2.74
CA ASN A 67 -9.75 -7.81 -1.98
C ASN A 67 -9.09 -6.67 -2.79
N HIS A 68 -9.52 -6.46 -4.05
CA HIS A 68 -8.92 -5.49 -4.99
C HIS A 68 -8.68 -4.11 -4.39
N PHE A 69 -9.68 -3.54 -3.71
CA PHE A 69 -9.58 -2.20 -3.11
C PHE A 69 -8.41 -2.09 -2.11
N LYS A 70 -8.25 -3.11 -1.26
CA LYS A 70 -7.19 -3.15 -0.25
C LYS A 70 -5.81 -3.33 -0.89
N ASN A 71 -5.74 -4.02 -2.02
CA ASN A 71 -4.49 -4.23 -2.74
C ASN A 71 -4.04 -2.98 -3.49
N TYR A 72 -4.99 -2.23 -4.06
CA TYR A 72 -4.71 -1.00 -4.79
C TYR A 72 -4.46 0.21 -3.89
N THR A 73 -4.80 0.13 -2.61
CA THR A 73 -4.69 1.26 -1.68
C THR A 73 -3.48 1.12 -0.77
N ARG A 74 -2.66 2.19 -0.68
CA ARG A 74 -1.58 2.30 0.30
C ARG A 74 -1.68 3.58 1.12
N ASN A 75 -1.27 3.48 2.38
CA ASN A 75 -1.10 4.63 3.24
C ASN A 75 0.38 5.01 3.25
N ILE A 76 0.64 6.29 3.07
CA ILE A 76 1.97 6.88 3.15
C ILE A 76 1.96 7.98 4.22
N GLU A 77 3.10 8.15 4.86
CA GLU A 77 3.35 9.20 5.84
C GLU A 77 4.23 10.27 5.19
N LEU A 78 3.81 11.52 5.33
CA LEU A 78 4.57 12.68 4.84
C LEU A 78 5.58 13.13 5.88
N SER A 79 6.57 13.93 5.47
CA SER A 79 7.52 14.57 6.37
C SER A 79 6.86 15.44 7.44
N THR A 80 5.63 15.90 7.20
CA THR A 80 4.81 16.65 8.16
C THR A 80 4.14 15.76 9.22
N GLY A 81 4.27 14.44 9.13
CA GLY A 81 3.55 13.46 9.95
C GLY A 81 2.12 13.18 9.48
N GLU A 82 1.65 13.82 8.40
CA GLU A 82 0.31 13.54 7.86
C GLU A 82 0.29 12.19 7.12
N VAL A 83 -0.72 11.36 7.42
CA VAL A 83 -0.95 10.11 6.71
C VAL A 83 -1.91 10.34 5.54
N LYS A 84 -1.44 10.08 4.32
CA LYS A 84 -2.25 10.13 3.09
C LYS A 84 -2.50 8.73 2.56
N LYS A 85 -3.73 8.51 2.08
CA LYS A 85 -4.14 7.31 1.36
C LYS A 85 -4.04 7.56 -0.15
N ILE A 86 -3.37 6.66 -0.85
CA ILE A 86 -3.17 6.72 -2.31
C ILE A 86 -3.66 5.44 -2.98
N ASN A 87 -4.00 5.56 -4.27
CA ASN A 87 -4.23 4.41 -5.15
C ASN A 87 -2.97 4.21 -6.00
N ILE A 88 -2.39 3.01 -5.95
CA ILE A 88 -1.14 2.67 -6.65
C ILE A 88 -1.26 2.74 -8.18
N LEU A 89 -2.47 2.56 -8.72
CA LEU A 89 -2.71 2.62 -10.17
C LEU A 89 -2.67 4.05 -10.73
N LEU A 90 -2.70 5.06 -9.86
CA LEU A 90 -2.67 6.46 -10.26
C LEU A 90 -1.29 7.10 -10.12
N ILE A 91 -0.27 6.30 -9.80
CA ILE A 91 1.12 6.74 -9.72
C ILE A 91 1.64 6.92 -11.15
N THR A 92 2.15 8.12 -11.46
CA THR A 92 2.75 8.43 -12.77
C THR A 92 4.27 8.39 -12.72
N LYS A 93 4.85 8.64 -11.54
CA LYS A 93 6.30 8.65 -11.32
C LYS A 93 6.63 8.08 -9.95
N PHE A 94 7.69 7.30 -9.86
CA PHE A 94 8.19 6.74 -8.60
C PHE A 94 9.72 6.81 -8.56
N ASN A 95 10.28 7.42 -7.53
CA ASN A 95 11.71 7.66 -7.36
C ASN A 95 12.38 8.27 -8.60
N GLY A 96 11.73 9.27 -9.19
CA GLY A 96 12.26 9.94 -10.39
C GLY A 96 12.00 9.20 -11.71
N LEU A 97 11.49 7.98 -11.68
CA LEU A 97 11.25 7.14 -12.87
C LEU A 97 9.77 7.15 -13.26
N GLU A 98 9.49 7.25 -14.55
CA GLU A 98 8.12 7.14 -15.05
C GLU A 98 7.58 5.73 -14.84
N VAL A 99 6.35 5.64 -14.34
CA VAL A 99 5.64 4.37 -14.19
C VAL A 99 4.85 4.14 -15.47
N VAL A 100 5.34 3.23 -16.31
CA VAL A 100 4.60 2.75 -17.49
C VAL A 100 3.55 1.75 -17.00
N TYR A 101 2.29 2.00 -17.33
CA TYR A 101 1.14 1.19 -16.95
C TYR A 101 0.44 0.60 -18.17
#